data_AF-A0A2R6LHR9-F1
#
_entry.id   AF-A0A2R6LHR9-F1
#
_cell.length_a   1.000
_cell.length_b   1.000
_cell.length_c   1.000
_cell.angle_alpha   90.00
_cell.angle_beta   90.00
_cell.angle_gamma   90.00
#
_symmetry.space_group_name_H-M   'P 1'
#
loop_
_entity.id
_entity.type
_entity.pdbx_description
1 polymer ?
#
loop_
_entity_poly.entity_id
_entity_poly.type
_entity_poly.pdbx_seq_one_letter_code
_entity_poly.pdbx_strand_id
1 'polypeptide(L)'
;MSARPETAVDPERLVASLPAPPADWERTDTGGGIVEYRLPGEDGVCAAAKVSIRPELLGKAAVRVDLKDGCRSVGTVRYDDLPAAVEAVEAELAAATE
;
A
#
# COMPACT_ATOMS: atom_id res chain seq x y z
N MET A 1 11.02 18.81 14.84
CA MET A 1 9.69 18.17 14.87
C MET A 1 9.18 18.17 13.45
N SER A 2 9.17 17.02 12.77
CA SER A 2 8.55 16.93 11.45
C SER A 2 7.04 17.04 11.64
N ALA A 3 6.48 18.18 11.27
CA ALA A 3 5.03 18.33 11.20
C ALA A 3 4.53 17.40 10.09
N ARG A 4 3.74 16.39 10.43
CA ARG A 4 2.91 15.73 9.43
C ARG A 4 1.91 16.75 8.91
N PRO A 5 1.55 16.73 7.62
CA PRO A 5 0.42 17.53 7.18
C PRO A 5 -0.82 17.12 7.99
N GLU A 6 -1.68 18.08 8.32
CA GLU A 6 -2.85 17.87 9.20
C GLU A 6 -3.77 16.74 8.72
N THR A 7 -3.72 16.41 7.43
CA THR A 7 -4.53 15.40 6.79
C THR A 7 -3.86 14.03 6.65
N ALA A 8 -2.54 13.92 6.80
CA ALA A 8 -1.87 12.62 6.70
C ALA A 8 -2.32 11.70 7.83
N VAL A 9 -2.60 10.45 7.48
CA VAL A 9 -2.95 9.45 8.49
C VAL A 9 -1.77 9.19 9.44
N ASP A 10 -2.08 8.84 10.68
CA ASP A 10 -1.08 8.31 11.58
C ASP A 10 -0.52 6.95 11.05
N PRO A 11 0.80 6.79 10.91
CA PRO A 11 1.50 5.57 10.54
C PRO A 11 1.14 4.34 11.33
N GLU A 12 1.04 4.43 12.66
CA GLU A 12 0.76 3.26 13.49
C GLU A 12 -0.68 2.83 13.28
N ARG A 13 -1.61 3.79 13.19
CA ARG A 13 -2.99 3.53 12.80
C ARG A 13 -3.08 2.91 11.40
N LEU A 14 -2.35 3.44 10.41
CA LEU A 14 -2.35 2.90 9.05
C LEU A 14 -1.90 1.44 9.04
N VAL A 15 -0.75 1.12 9.66
CA VAL A 15 -0.21 -0.25 9.72
C VAL A 15 -1.19 -1.19 10.41
N ALA A 16 -1.84 -0.74 11.49
CA ALA A 16 -2.80 -1.55 12.25
C ALA A 16 -4.13 -1.79 11.51
N SER A 17 -4.54 -0.90 10.62
CA SER A 17 -5.80 -1.04 9.86
C SER A 17 -5.66 -1.84 8.56
N LEU A 18 -4.44 -2.00 8.04
CA LEU A 18 -4.21 -2.74 6.80
C LEU A 18 -4.38 -4.25 6.99
N PRO A 19 -4.95 -4.96 5.99
CA PRO A 19 -5.28 -6.38 6.10
C PRO A 19 -4.05 -7.27 6.26
N ALA A 20 -4.24 -8.49 6.75
CA ALA A 20 -3.21 -9.52 6.60
C ALA A 20 -2.98 -9.84 5.11
N PRO A 21 -1.77 -10.22 4.69
CA PRO A 21 -1.55 -10.62 3.31
C PRO A 21 -2.37 -11.89 2.97
N PRO A 22 -3.07 -11.92 1.82
CA PRO A 22 -3.76 -13.14 1.37
C PRO A 22 -2.79 -14.12 0.69
N ALA A 23 -2.99 -15.42 0.90
CA ALA A 23 -2.30 -16.50 0.19
C ALA A 23 -0.78 -16.30 0.06
N ASP A 24 -0.27 -16.22 -1.17
CA ASP A 24 1.15 -16.10 -1.53
C ASP A 24 1.70 -14.68 -1.45
N TRP A 25 0.88 -13.70 -1.03
CA TRP A 25 1.36 -12.35 -0.80
C TRP A 25 2.26 -12.30 0.42
N GLU A 26 3.36 -11.58 0.28
CA GLU A 26 4.26 -11.23 1.38
C GLU A 26 3.98 -9.80 1.82
N ARG A 27 3.76 -9.59 3.13
CA ARG A 27 3.63 -8.25 3.71
C ARG A 27 4.92 -7.87 4.43
N THR A 28 5.42 -6.66 4.15
CA THR A 28 6.58 -6.08 4.83
C THR A 28 6.27 -4.68 5.34
N ASP A 29 6.55 -4.44 6.62
CA ASP A 29 6.41 -3.14 7.27
C ASP A 29 7.80 -2.48 7.36
N THR A 30 8.09 -1.49 6.51
CA THR A 30 9.44 -0.89 6.41
C THR A 30 9.67 0.25 7.42
N GLY A 31 8.73 0.42 8.37
CA GLY A 31 8.73 1.51 9.33
C GLY A 31 8.16 2.83 8.77
N GLY A 32 7.81 3.76 9.67
CA GLY A 32 7.26 5.07 9.29
C GLY A 32 5.87 5.03 8.63
N GLY A 33 5.15 3.91 8.76
CA GLY A 33 3.82 3.71 8.17
C GLY A 33 3.85 3.21 6.73
N ILE A 34 5.02 2.80 6.25
CA ILE A 34 5.16 2.24 4.90
C ILE A 34 4.96 0.73 4.99
N VAL A 35 3.89 0.25 4.37
CA VAL A 35 3.57 -1.18 4.25
C VAL A 35 3.63 -1.55 2.78
N GLU A 36 4.28 -2.67 2.49
CA GLU A 36 4.37 -3.23 1.14
C GLU A 36 3.79 -4.63 1.13
N TYR A 37 2.92 -4.89 0.17
CA TYR A 37 2.50 -6.23 -0.21
C TYR A 37 3.19 -6.57 -1.52
N ARG A 38 3.77 -7.77 -1.60
CA ARG A 38 4.44 -8.29 -2.77
C ARG A 38 3.93 -9.68 -3.10
N LEU A 39 3.53 -9.90 -4.34
CA LEU A 39 3.30 -11.22 -4.91
C LEU A 39 4.54 -11.60 -5.74
N PRO A 40 5.29 -12.66 -5.38
CA PRO A 40 6.48 -13.05 -6.14
C PRO A 40 6.11 -13.43 -7.59
N GLY A 41 6.94 -13.03 -8.55
CA GLY A 41 6.80 -13.43 -9.96
C GLY A 41 7.67 -14.66 -10.28
N GLU A 42 7.31 -15.38 -11.34
CA GLU A 42 7.91 -16.67 -11.72
C GLU A 42 9.43 -16.59 -11.98
N ASP A 43 9.91 -15.49 -12.58
CA ASP A 43 11.33 -15.30 -12.90
C ASP A 43 12.16 -14.75 -11.72
N GLY A 44 11.54 -14.41 -10.59
CA GLY A 44 12.20 -13.85 -9.39
C GLY A 44 12.77 -12.42 -9.54
N VAL A 45 12.90 -11.90 -10.76
CA VAL A 45 13.41 -10.54 -11.04
C VAL A 45 12.35 -9.46 -10.78
N CYS A 46 11.10 -9.72 -11.16
CA CYS A 46 9.98 -8.83 -10.92
C CYS A 46 8.91 -9.53 -10.08
N ALA A 47 8.27 -8.77 -9.19
CA ALA A 47 7.07 -9.24 -8.51
C ALA A 47 5.94 -9.38 -9.54
N ALA A 48 5.11 -10.41 -9.46
CA ALA A 48 3.90 -10.50 -10.27
C ALA A 48 3.00 -9.29 -10.01
N ALA A 49 2.83 -8.92 -8.75
CA ALA A 49 2.16 -7.69 -8.34
C ALA A 49 2.81 -7.11 -7.09
N LYS A 50 2.65 -5.80 -6.88
CA LYS A 50 3.12 -5.11 -5.68
C LYS A 50 2.24 -3.91 -5.35
N VAL A 51 1.84 -3.81 -4.09
CA VAL A 51 1.06 -2.71 -3.54
C VAL A 51 1.86 -2.06 -2.42
N SER A 52 2.24 -0.79 -2.59
CA SER A 52 2.95 -0.02 -1.56
C SER A 52 2.02 1.05 -0.98
N ILE A 53 1.81 1.02 0.33
CA ILE A 53 0.90 1.92 1.06
C ILE A 53 1.72 2.77 2.01
N ARG A 54 1.41 4.07 2.07
CA ARG A 54 2.06 5.00 2.99
C ARG A 54 1.16 6.20 3.32
N PRO A 55 1.41 6.91 4.42
CA PRO A 55 0.79 8.21 4.65
C PRO A 55 1.21 9.18 3.54
N GLU A 56 0.27 10.00 3.07
CA GLU A 56 0.56 11.02 2.07
C GLU A 56 1.07 12.29 2.76
N LEU A 57 2.40 12.38 2.92
CA LEU A 57 3.06 13.46 3.65
C LEU A 57 3.25 14.74 2.84
N LEU A 58 3.07 14.69 1.51
CA LEU A 58 3.37 15.80 0.61
C LEU A 58 2.11 16.39 -0.04
N GLY A 59 0.97 15.71 0.09
CA GLY A 59 -0.31 16.10 -0.48
C GLY A 59 -1.35 16.50 0.56
N LYS A 60 -2.59 16.68 0.10
CA LYS A 60 -3.76 16.94 0.94
C LYS A 60 -4.52 15.67 1.33
N ALA A 61 -4.23 14.56 0.67
CA ALA A 61 -4.82 13.26 0.96
C ALA A 61 -4.24 12.65 2.24
N ALA A 62 -4.90 11.62 2.79
CA ALA A 62 -4.46 10.92 3.99
C ALA A 62 -3.48 9.78 3.67
N VAL A 63 -3.78 9.01 2.63
CA VAL A 63 -3.04 7.79 2.25
C VAL A 63 -2.68 7.85 0.77
N ARG A 64 -1.50 7.32 0.45
CA ARG A 64 -1.04 7.08 -0.91
C ARG A 64 -0.82 5.58 -1.11
N VAL A 65 -1.34 5.07 -2.23
CA VAL A 65 -1.18 3.69 -2.67
C VAL A 65 -0.51 3.69 -4.03
N ASP A 66 0.65 3.03 -4.14
CA ASP A 66 1.38 2.84 -5.39
C ASP A 66 1.24 1.38 -5.84
N LEU A 67 0.81 1.20 -7.09
CA LEU A 67 0.54 -0.11 -7.68
C LEU A 67 1.59 -0.46 -8.74
N LYS A 68 2.05 -1.70 -8.70
CA LYS A 68 2.95 -2.31 -9.68
C LYS A 68 2.44 -3.68 -10.11
N ASP A 69 2.57 -3.95 -11.39
CA ASP A 69 2.26 -5.21 -12.05
C ASP A 69 3.50 -5.61 -12.85
N GLY A 70 4.08 -6.76 -12.53
CA GLY A 70 5.40 -7.13 -13.04
C GLY A 70 6.46 -6.07 -12.71
N CYS A 71 7.24 -5.73 -13.73
CA CYS A 71 8.25 -4.67 -13.66
C CYS A 71 7.66 -3.26 -13.87
N ARG A 72 6.36 -3.13 -14.12
CA ARG A 72 5.72 -1.88 -14.55
C ARG A 72 4.96 -1.21 -13.40
N SER A 73 5.13 0.10 -13.26
CA SER A 73 4.25 0.91 -12.42
C SER A 73 2.89 1.08 -13.11
N VAL A 74 1.82 0.67 -12.45
CA VAL A 74 0.45 0.75 -12.95
C VAL A 74 -0.16 2.11 -12.62
N GLY A 75 0.13 2.63 -11.42
CA GLY A 75 -0.34 3.95 -11.04
C GLY A 75 -0.09 4.28 -9.57
N THR A 76 -0.47 5.51 -9.22
CA THR A 76 -0.50 6.00 -7.84
C THR A 76 -1.90 6.55 -7.59
N VAL A 77 -2.58 6.01 -6.58
CA VAL A 77 -3.89 6.49 -6.11
C VAL A 77 -3.72 7.15 -4.74
N ARG A 78 -4.51 8.18 -4.49
CA ARG A 78 -4.51 8.92 -3.21
C ARG A 78 -5.91 8.91 -2.65
N TYR A 79 -6.01 8.66 -1.35
CA TYR A 79 -7.27 8.56 -0.62
C TYR A 79 -7.30 9.60 0.49
N ASP A 80 -8.40 10.33 0.59
CA ASP A 80 -8.58 11.38 1.60
C ASP A 80 -8.85 10.80 2.99
N ASP A 81 -9.17 9.52 3.09
CA ASP A 81 -9.41 8.79 4.34
C ASP A 81 -8.82 7.37 4.33
N LEU A 82 -8.60 6.85 5.55
CA LEU A 82 -8.01 5.53 5.76
C LEU A 82 -8.94 4.37 5.37
N PRO A 83 -10.24 4.35 5.72
CA PRO A 83 -11.14 3.27 5.33
C PRO A 83 -11.19 3.02 3.82
N ALA A 84 -11.35 4.07 3.01
CA ALA A 84 -11.36 3.94 1.55
C ALA A 84 -10.05 3.37 1.00
N ALA A 85 -8.92 3.75 1.60
CA ALA A 85 -7.62 3.20 1.23
C ALA A 85 -7.51 1.70 1.57
N VAL A 86 -8.04 1.27 2.73
CA VAL A 86 -8.02 -0.13 3.16
C VAL A 86 -8.89 -0.99 2.23
N GLU A 87 -10.13 -0.57 1.96
CA GLU A 87 -11.02 -1.30 1.04
C GLU A 87 -10.41 -1.45 -0.35
N ALA A 88 -9.78 -0.40 -0.87
CA ALA A 88 -9.08 -0.46 -2.15
C ALA A 88 -7.90 -1.42 -2.11
N VAL A 89 -7.10 -1.43 -1.05
CA VAL A 89 -5.99 -2.38 -0.91
C VAL A 89 -6.50 -3.82 -0.86
N GLU A 90 -7.57 -4.09 -0.12
CA GLU A 90 -8.19 -5.42 -0.10
C GLU A 90 -8.65 -5.87 -1.49
N ALA A 91 -9.28 -4.98 -2.26
CA ALA A 91 -9.71 -5.26 -3.62
C ALA A 91 -8.54 -5.55 -4.57
N GLU A 92 -7.46 -4.76 -4.51
CA GLU A 92 -6.26 -4.96 -5.33
C GLU A 92 -5.56 -6.28 -5.00
N LEU A 93 -5.45 -6.62 -3.72
CA LEU A 93 -4.84 -7.90 -3.30
C LEU A 93 -5.66 -9.10 -3.77
N ALA A 94 -7.00 -9.00 -3.73
CA ALA A 94 -7.88 -10.06 -4.21
C ALA A 94 -7.79 -10.22 -5.73
N ALA A 95 -7.85 -9.13 -6.49
CA ALA A 95 -7.87 -9.15 -7.95
C ALA A 95 -6.61 -9.77 -8.59
N ALA A 96 -5.47 -9.70 -7.92
CA ALA A 96 -4.22 -10.31 -8.40
C ALA A 96 -4.09 -11.82 -8.08
N THR A 97 -5.04 -12.39 -7.33
CA THR A 97 -5.07 -13.82 -6.97
C THR A 97 -6.14 -14.61 -7.72
N GLU A 98 -6.92 -13.95 -8.57
CA GLU A 98 -7.97 -14.55 -9.42
C GLU A 98 -7.46 -15.05 -10.78
#